data_AF-A0AA35PH16-F1
#
_entry.id   AF-A0AA35PH16-F1
#
_cell.length_a   1.000
_cell.length_b   1.000
_cell.length_c   1.000
_cell.angle_alpha   90.00
_cell.angle_beta   90.00
_cell.angle_gamma   90.00
#
_symmetry.space_group_name_H-M   'P 1'
#
loop_
_entity.id
_entity.type
_entity.pdbx_description
1 polymer ?
#
loop_
_entity_poly.entity_id
_entity_poly.type
_entity_poly.pdbx_seq_one_letter_code
_entity_poly.pdbx_strand_id
1 'polypeptide(L)' 'KPLFTRDASQLKGTFLSTTLKKSNMGFGFTIIGGDEPDEFLQVKSVIPDGPAAQDAKMET' A
#
# COMPACT_ATOMS: atom_id res chain seq x y z
N LYS A 1 16.87 0.88 10.64
CA LYS A 1 16.54 1.67 9.43
C LYS A 1 16.10 0.67 8.36
N PRO A 2 14.86 0.71 7.85
CA PRO A 2 14.48 -0.16 6.75
C PRO A 2 15.44 0.08 5.58
N LEU A 3 15.87 -1.00 4.93
CA LEU A 3 16.72 -0.91 3.74
C LEU A 3 15.82 -0.43 2.61
N PHE A 4 15.82 0.87 2.34
CA PHE A 4 15.15 1.42 1.17
C PHE A 4 15.92 1.02 -0.09
N THR A 5 15.17 0.68 -1.14
CA THR A 5 15.72 0.49 -2.48
C THR A 5 14.71 0.98 -3.50
N ARG A 6 15.22 1.67 -4.52
CA ARG A 6 14.42 2.07 -5.69
C ARG A 6 14.31 0.95 -6.73
N ASP A 7 15.11 -0.11 -6.57
CA ASP A 7 15.12 -1.25 -7.45
C ASP A 7 14.13 -2.31 -6.98
N ALA A 8 13.07 -2.53 -7.75
CA ALA A 8 12.01 -3.48 -7.41
C ALA A 8 12.50 -4.93 -7.29
N SER A 9 13.59 -5.30 -7.98
CA SER A 9 14.18 -6.65 -7.91
C SER A 9 14.90 -6.91 -6.58
N GLN A 10 15.26 -5.85 -5.86
CA GLN A 10 15.90 -5.93 -4.55
C GLN A 10 14.89 -5.93 -3.39
N LEU A 11 13.60 -5.75 -3.68
CA LEU A 11 12.56 -5.85 -2.66
C LEU A 11 12.48 -7.29 -2.16
N LYS A 12 12.40 -7.42 -0.82
CA LYS A 12 12.27 -8.70 -0.13
C LYS A 12 10.85 -8.83 0.40
N GLY A 13 10.31 -10.05 0.34
CA GLY A 13 8.97 -10.37 0.82
C GLY A 13 8.06 -10.89 -0.30
N THR A 14 6.77 -10.91 -0.03
CA THR A 14 5.76 -11.38 -0.98
C THR A 14 5.25 -10.20 -1.80
N PHE A 15 5.20 -10.36 -3.11
CA PHE A 15 4.55 -9.39 -3.99
C PHE A 15 3.06 -9.68 -4.06
N LEU A 16 2.26 -8.66 -3.75
CA LEU A 16 0.82 -8.70 -3.89
C LEU A 16 0.38 -7.79 -5.03
N SER A 17 -0.46 -8.30 -5.92
CA SER A 17 -1.13 -7.50 -6.95
C SER A 17 -2.64 -7.54 -6.72
N THR A 18 -3.25 -6.36 -6.73
CA THR A 18 -4.69 -6.19 -6.60
C THR A 18 -5.20 -5.12 -7.56
N THR A 19 -6.47 -5.24 -7.96
CA THR A 19 -7.18 -4.26 -8.78
C THR A 19 -8.33 -3.69 -7.96
N LEU A 20 -8.22 -2.41 -7.60
CA LEU A 20 -9.24 -1.71 -6.84
C LEU A 20 -10.04 -0.76 -7.73
N LYS A 21 -11.37 -0.84 -7.66
CA LYS A 21 -12.24 0.14 -8.31
C LYS A 21 -12.44 1.35 -7.40
N LYS A 22 -12.14 2.55 -7.90
CA LYS A 22 -12.34 3.79 -7.15
C LYS A 22 -13.82 4.03 -6.87
N SER A 23 -14.18 4.24 -5.60
CA SER A 23 -15.52 4.67 -5.19
C SER A 23 -15.58 6.21 -5.09
N ASN A 24 -16.74 6.74 -4.74
CA ASN A 24 -16.91 8.17 -4.45
C ASN A 24 -15.99 8.67 -3.31
N MET A 25 -15.60 7.79 -2.38
CA MET A 25 -14.68 8.10 -1.27
C MET A 25 -13.22 7.70 -1.56
N GLY A 26 -12.89 7.27 -2.79
CA GLY A 26 -11.55 6.84 -3.17
C GLY A 26 -11.37 5.32 -3.16
N PHE A 27 -10.16 4.85 -2.83
CA PHE A 27 -9.82 3.41 -2.85
C PHE A 27 -9.97 2.72 -1.50
N GLY A 28 -10.19 3.47 -0.42
CA GLY A 28 -10.42 2.89 0.90
C GLY A 28 -9.16 2.47 1.64
N PHE A 29 -8.01 3.12 1.42
CA PHE A 29 -6.81 2.93 2.23
C PHE A 29 -6.06 4.25 2.39
N THR A 30 -5.21 4.33 3.42
CA THR A 30 -4.31 5.44 3.70
C THR A 30 -2.87 4.98 3.57
N ILE A 31 -1.99 5.86 3.11
CA ILE A 31 -0.55 5.61 2.99
C ILE A 31 0.24 6.50 3.95
N ILE A 32 1.43 6.05 4.33
CA ILE A 32 2.44 6.80 5.07
C ILE A 32 3.79 6.72 4.35
N GLY A 33 4.68 7.63 4.72
CA GLY A 33 6.03 7.75 4.17
C GLY A 33 6.05 8.50 2.85
N GLY A 34 7.26 8.68 2.32
CA GLY A 34 7.53 9.49 1.14
C GLY A 34 7.87 10.94 1.45
N ASP A 35 8.09 11.28 2.72
CA ASP A 35 8.61 12.57 3.14
C ASP A 35 10.11 12.68 2.83
N GLU A 36 10.83 11.56 2.95
CA GLU A 36 12.24 11.46 2.54
C GLU A 36 12.40 10.76 1.17
N PRO A 37 13.42 11.13 0.36
CA PRO A 37 13.67 10.51 -0.95
C PRO A 37 14.07 9.03 -0.88
N ASP A 38 14.46 8.56 0.30
CA ASP A 38 14.86 7.18 0.57
C ASP A 38 13.90 6.50 1.57
N GLU A 39 12.60 6.77 1.41
CA GLU A 39 11.53 6.23 2.23
C GLU A 39 10.47 5.52 1.38
N PHE A 40 9.99 4.37 1.86
CA PHE A 40 8.93 3.63 1.19
C PHE A 40 7.56 4.25 1.46
N LEU A 41 6.67 4.17 0.47
CA LEU A 41 5.24 4.36 0.69
C LEU A 41 4.66 3.05 1.24
N GLN A 42 3.95 3.12 2.37
CA GLN A 42 3.35 1.96 3.01
C GLN A 42 1.88 2.21 3.30
N VAL A 43 1.04 1.18 3.18
CA VAL A 43 -0.36 1.26 3.61
C VAL A 43 -0.40 1.28 5.14
N LYS A 44 -1.01 2.30 5.74
CA LYS A 44 -1.15 2.44 7.19
C LYS A 44 -2.43 1.81 7.72
N SER A 45 -3.53 2.05 7.00
CA SER A 45 -4.86 1.62 7.43
C SER A 45 -5.76 1.47 6.22
N VAL A 46 -6.59 0.43 6.26
CA VAL A 46 -7.65 0.17 5.30
C VAL A 46 -8.97 0.64 5.91
N ILE A 47 -9.73 1.41 5.15
CA ILE A 47 -11.03 1.93 5.57
C ILE A 47 -12.04 0.78 5.51
N PRO A 48 -12.72 0.45 6.62
CA PRO A 48 -13.78 -0.56 6.61
C PRO A 48 -14.86 -0.18 5.60
N ASP A 49 -15.42 -1.19 4.92
CA ASP A 49 -16.38 -1.04 3.82
C ASP A 49 -15.84 -0.31 2.56
N GLY A 50 -14.56 0.06 2.55
CA GLY A 50 -13.89 0.63 1.37
C GLY A 50 -13.50 -0.44 0.34
N PRO A 51 -13.22 -0.04 -0.92
CA PRO A 51 -12.81 -0.98 -1.97
C PRO A 51 -11.61 -1.87 -1.60
N ALA A 52 -10.61 -1.31 -0.91
CA ALA A 52 -9.46 -2.07 -0.41
C ALA A 52 -9.80 -3.12 0.65
N ALA A 53 -10.77 -2.83 1.54
CA ALA A 53 -11.26 -3.80 2.51
C ALA A 53 -12.02 -4.95 1.83
N GLN A 54 -12.84 -4.62 0.84
CA GLN A 54 -13.63 -5.60 0.09
C GLN A 54 -12.78 -6.53 -0.76
N ASP A 55 -11.64 -6.05 -1.27
CA ASP A 55 -10.69 -6.89 -2.00
C ASP A 55 -9.97 -7.90 -1.09
N ALA A 56 -9.92 -7.65 0.23
CA ALA A 56 -9.41 -8.54 1.28
C ALA A 56 -7.97 -9.04 1.11
N LYS A 57 -7.24 -8.53 0.11
CA LYS A 57 -5.83 -8.89 -0.13
C LYS A 57 -4.85 -7.93 0.55
N MET A 58 -5.27 -6.70 0.83
CA MET A 58 -4.42 -5.72 1.53
C MET A 58 -4.40 -6.07 3.01
N GLU A 59 -3.35 -6.77 3.46
CA GLU A 59 -3.06 -6.96 4.88
C GLU A 59 -2.49 -5.65 5.48
N THR A 60 -3.02 -5.25 6.64
CA THR A 60 -2.50 -4.16 7.48
C THR A 60 -1.54 -4.67 8.53
#